data_AF-A4S2T9-F1
#
_entry.id   AF-A4S2T9-F1
#
_cell.length_a   1.000
_cell.length_b   1.000
_cell.length_c   1.000
_cell.angle_alpha   90.00
_cell.angle_beta   90.00
_cell.angle_gamma   90.00
#
_symmetry.space_group_name_H-M   'P 1'
#
loop_
_entity.id
_entity.type
_entity.pdbx_description
1 polymer ?
#
loop_
_entity_poly.entity_id
_entity_poly.type
_entity_poly.pdbx_seq_one_letter_code
_entity_poly.pdbx_strand_id
1 'polypeptide(L)'
;MSLRALARAFHDSARARFDAPATTLLRAAAARIEREREASTAARDVTSAIWGVENYWRRRDVREDSEDMRALREFARVASAAAASVFVEWDSAKDKRGAATLCRALKHVIAIHKITGEPVPMDFIASLVNVASHNAVAFSPMQVSFILHDVVSAKATDILTERVIASFSHIMQVDESTPFAAVSALLWSYAKMDALKSGLVSTKHTDELHFVTRAKLDRGEKVASRDIAMNMYAVARLGAEHVGFADGDYHDVACKTLAKEIDTLNQRALLMIAWSLNTMRPSEDNVYIHSTFLDALGGAVQRSVHAFAPFELAPTMHALTSLRVTNPKLLELARDRFRADVSGYAEKPQNLTLMLWSFAAAEYDIGEDTSRMAAYAYLDVAPIASALETKTILQSLARLHFVFDEDDARVKNILDDVIERYLDEYSEADCEVLAWSLLALRVPASERLLERVGVESVANDAGDVEYVVHKPIDV
;
A
#
# COMPACT_ATOMS: atom_id res chain seq x y z
N MET A 1 29.06 -24.28 -23.11
CA MET A 1 27.80 -23.61 -23.55
C MET A 1 27.93 -22.13 -23.23
N SER A 2 27.60 -21.21 -24.14
CA SER A 2 27.65 -19.77 -23.85
C SER A 2 26.48 -19.34 -22.95
N LEU A 3 26.60 -18.20 -22.25
CA LEU A 3 25.48 -17.65 -21.46
C LEU A 3 24.22 -17.42 -22.31
N ARG A 4 24.38 -16.99 -23.57
CA ARG A 4 23.25 -16.87 -24.52
C ARG A 4 22.57 -18.19 -24.79
N ALA A 5 23.33 -19.26 -24.96
CA ALA A 5 22.77 -20.59 -25.22
C ALA A 5 22.05 -21.14 -23.97
N LEU A 6 22.59 -20.88 -22.77
CA LEU A 6 21.92 -21.23 -21.50
C LEU A 6 20.62 -20.44 -21.30
N ALA A 7 20.63 -19.13 -21.56
CA ALA A 7 19.44 -18.28 -21.50
C ALA A 7 18.33 -18.79 -22.44
N ARG A 8 18.69 -19.18 -23.67
CA ARG A 8 17.76 -19.78 -24.62
C ARG A 8 17.23 -21.13 -24.14
N ALA A 9 18.09 -22.00 -23.61
CA ALA A 9 17.66 -23.29 -23.08
C ALA A 9 16.60 -23.16 -21.98
N PHE A 10 16.77 -22.22 -21.04
CA PHE A 10 15.74 -21.94 -20.04
C PHE A 10 14.46 -21.35 -20.64
N HIS A 11 14.59 -20.41 -21.57
CA HIS A 11 13.44 -19.82 -22.25
C HIS A 11 12.61 -20.85 -23.02
N ASP A 12 13.27 -21.69 -23.82
CA ASP A 12 12.64 -22.71 -24.64
C ASP A 12 11.99 -23.78 -23.75
N SER A 13 12.66 -24.19 -22.66
CA SER A 13 12.09 -25.11 -21.66
C SER A 13 10.88 -24.51 -20.94
N ALA A 14 10.91 -23.22 -20.62
CA ALA A 14 9.78 -22.52 -20.03
C ALA A 14 8.57 -22.47 -20.98
N ARG A 15 8.83 -22.18 -22.26
CA ARG A 15 7.79 -22.12 -23.31
C ARG A 15 7.19 -23.49 -23.60
N ALA A 16 8.02 -24.52 -23.63
CA ALA A 16 7.60 -25.89 -23.93
C ALA A 16 7.01 -26.63 -22.71
N ARG A 17 7.02 -26.02 -21.52
CA ARG A 17 6.54 -26.61 -20.25
C ARG A 17 7.20 -27.96 -19.91
N PHE A 18 8.44 -28.16 -20.34
CA PHE A 18 9.21 -29.34 -19.94
C PHE A 18 9.92 -29.12 -18.61
N ASP A 19 10.07 -30.20 -17.86
CA ASP A 19 10.99 -30.27 -16.74
C ASP A 19 12.38 -30.57 -17.28
N ALA A 20 13.13 -29.50 -17.54
CA ALA A 20 14.54 -29.61 -17.88
C ALA A 20 15.33 -30.13 -16.65
N PRO A 21 16.55 -30.67 -16.81
CA PRO A 21 17.44 -30.94 -15.69
C PRO A 21 17.90 -29.61 -15.07
N ALA A 22 17.00 -28.98 -14.31
CA ALA A 22 17.07 -27.59 -13.92
C ALA A 22 18.23 -27.34 -12.97
N THR A 23 18.48 -28.23 -12.00
CA THR A 23 19.69 -28.22 -11.16
C THR A 23 20.98 -28.14 -11.97
N THR A 24 21.14 -28.99 -12.99
CA THR A 24 22.37 -29.07 -13.79
C THR A 24 22.55 -27.80 -14.62
N LEU A 25 21.47 -27.29 -15.22
CA LEU A 25 21.51 -26.05 -16.00
C LEU A 25 21.77 -24.83 -15.11
N LEU A 26 21.21 -24.77 -13.90
CA LEU A 26 21.44 -23.71 -12.93
C LEU A 26 22.91 -23.69 -12.48
N ARG A 27 23.47 -24.84 -12.09
CA ARG A 27 24.88 -24.96 -11.71
C ARG A 27 25.81 -24.61 -12.88
N ALA A 28 25.48 -25.05 -14.09
CA ALA A 28 26.24 -24.71 -15.28
C ALA A 28 26.19 -23.20 -15.59
N ALA A 29 25.04 -22.56 -15.38
CA ALA A 29 24.89 -21.12 -15.54
C ALA A 29 25.67 -20.33 -14.48
N ALA A 30 25.56 -20.70 -13.20
CA ALA A 30 26.32 -20.08 -12.12
C ALA A 30 27.84 -20.18 -12.37
N ALA A 31 28.35 -21.39 -12.62
CA ALA A 31 29.77 -21.61 -12.90
C ALA A 31 30.25 -20.95 -14.21
N ARG A 32 29.34 -20.65 -15.15
CA ARG A 32 29.71 -19.91 -16.36
C ARG A 32 29.77 -18.41 -16.09
N ILE A 33 28.80 -17.87 -15.34
CA ILE A 33 28.80 -16.47 -14.91
C ILE A 33 30.07 -16.16 -14.10
N GLU A 34 30.44 -17.01 -13.15
CA GLU A 34 31.67 -16.81 -12.36
C GLU A 34 32.92 -16.79 -13.23
N ARG A 35 33.06 -17.76 -14.15
CA ARG A 35 34.21 -17.83 -15.07
C ARG A 35 34.29 -16.66 -16.03
N GLU A 36 33.16 -16.18 -16.55
CA GLU A 36 33.15 -15.06 -17.48
C GLU A 36 33.27 -13.70 -16.76
N ARG A 37 32.97 -13.62 -15.46
CA ARG A 37 33.14 -12.39 -14.64
C ARG A 37 34.57 -11.84 -14.72
N GLU A 38 35.56 -12.72 -14.78
CA GLU A 38 36.99 -12.36 -14.90
C GLU A 38 37.41 -11.99 -16.34
N ALA A 39 36.59 -12.31 -17.34
CA ALA A 39 36.94 -12.24 -18.76
C ALA A 39 36.18 -11.15 -19.55
N SER A 40 35.64 -10.12 -18.88
CA SER A 40 34.84 -9.04 -19.49
C SER A 40 33.54 -9.55 -20.15
N THR A 41 32.63 -10.11 -19.36
CA THR A 41 31.31 -10.52 -19.87
C THR A 41 30.48 -9.30 -20.26
N ALA A 42 29.79 -9.37 -21.40
CA ALA A 42 28.81 -8.35 -21.77
C ALA A 42 27.61 -8.36 -20.80
N ALA A 43 27.25 -7.21 -20.24
CA ALA A 43 26.12 -7.07 -19.30
C ALA A 43 24.79 -7.64 -19.84
N ARG A 44 24.59 -7.57 -21.16
CA ARG A 44 23.45 -8.17 -21.86
C ARG A 44 23.36 -9.68 -21.68
N ASP A 45 24.49 -10.38 -21.68
CA ASP A 45 24.53 -11.85 -21.66
C ASP A 45 24.23 -12.37 -20.25
N VAL A 46 24.80 -11.73 -19.22
CA VAL A 46 24.44 -11.95 -17.81
C VAL A 46 22.94 -11.69 -17.60
N THR A 47 22.44 -10.52 -18.01
CA THR A 47 21.03 -10.15 -17.85
C THR A 47 20.08 -11.12 -18.56
N SER A 48 20.47 -11.62 -19.74
CA SER A 48 19.66 -12.59 -20.49
C SER A 48 19.61 -13.95 -19.80
N ALA A 49 20.70 -14.39 -19.18
CA ALA A 49 20.73 -15.63 -18.39
C ALA A 49 19.80 -15.54 -17.17
N ILE A 50 19.86 -14.42 -16.44
CA ILE A 50 18.99 -14.13 -15.29
C ILE A 50 17.52 -14.15 -15.73
N TRP A 51 17.17 -13.43 -16.79
CA TRP A 51 15.82 -13.43 -17.34
C TRP A 51 15.33 -14.83 -17.75
N GLY A 52 16.20 -15.65 -18.35
CA GLY A 52 15.87 -17.03 -18.73
C GLY A 52 15.48 -17.87 -17.52
N VAL A 53 16.33 -17.85 -16.48
CA VAL A 53 16.10 -18.58 -15.22
C VAL A 53 14.83 -18.08 -14.52
N GLU A 54 14.66 -16.76 -14.41
CA GLU A 54 13.51 -16.14 -13.77
C GLU A 54 12.20 -16.58 -14.44
N ASN A 55 12.10 -16.52 -15.77
CA ASN A 55 10.87 -16.95 -16.46
C ASN A 55 10.60 -18.45 -16.35
N TYR A 56 11.64 -19.28 -16.28
CA TYR A 56 11.46 -20.71 -16.08
C TYR A 56 10.82 -20.99 -14.71
N TRP A 57 11.30 -20.33 -13.66
CA TRP A 57 10.81 -20.59 -12.30
C TRP A 57 9.60 -19.77 -11.87
N ARG A 58 9.28 -18.64 -12.52
CA ARG A 58 8.18 -17.74 -12.12
C ARG A 58 6.81 -18.42 -11.92
N ARG A 59 6.56 -19.54 -12.61
CA ARG A 59 5.27 -20.26 -12.57
C ARG A 59 5.40 -21.69 -12.05
N ARG A 60 6.55 -22.04 -11.48
CA ARG A 60 6.83 -23.38 -10.96
C ARG A 60 6.96 -23.26 -9.45
N ASP A 61 6.30 -24.17 -8.75
CA ASP A 61 6.47 -24.29 -7.31
C ASP A 61 7.74 -25.09 -7.03
N VAL A 62 8.57 -24.61 -6.11
CA VAL A 62 9.87 -25.21 -5.81
C VAL A 62 9.91 -25.50 -4.32
N ARG A 63 9.99 -26.77 -3.97
CA ARG A 63 10.09 -27.18 -2.56
C ARG A 63 11.34 -26.59 -1.94
N GLU A 64 11.19 -25.99 -0.76
CA GLU A 64 12.25 -25.24 -0.09
C GLU A 64 13.50 -26.07 0.22
N ASP A 65 13.32 -27.37 0.50
CA ASP A 65 14.36 -28.33 0.85
C ASP A 65 15.04 -29.01 -0.37
N SER A 66 14.55 -28.72 -1.58
CA SER A 66 15.00 -29.36 -2.82
C SER A 66 16.41 -28.95 -3.25
N GLU A 67 17.06 -29.81 -4.06
CA GLU A 67 18.32 -29.45 -4.70
C GLU A 67 18.16 -28.31 -5.73
N ASP A 68 17.00 -28.20 -6.36
CA ASP A 68 16.66 -27.11 -7.27
C ASP A 68 16.65 -25.77 -6.54
N MET A 69 16.03 -25.69 -5.35
CA MET A 69 16.04 -24.48 -4.53
C MET A 69 17.46 -24.08 -4.12
N ARG A 70 18.29 -25.05 -3.71
CA ARG A 70 19.71 -24.80 -3.39
C ARG A 70 20.50 -24.29 -4.60
N ALA A 71 20.29 -24.87 -5.77
CA ALA A 71 20.93 -24.43 -7.00
C ALA A 71 20.43 -23.05 -7.46
N LEU A 72 19.16 -22.74 -7.23
CA LEU A 72 18.56 -21.45 -7.57
C LEU A 72 19.08 -20.32 -6.66
N ARG A 73 19.20 -20.59 -5.35
CA ARG A 73 19.82 -19.67 -4.38
C ARG A 73 21.27 -19.37 -4.74
N GLU A 74 22.05 -20.41 -5.07
CA GLU A 74 23.43 -20.23 -5.51
C GLU A 74 23.52 -19.44 -6.82
N PHE A 75 22.65 -19.74 -7.80
CA PHE A 75 22.56 -18.94 -9.01
C PHE A 75 22.21 -17.48 -8.71
N ALA A 76 21.25 -17.21 -7.83
CA ALA A 76 20.83 -15.86 -7.45
C ALA A 76 21.98 -15.06 -6.86
N ARG A 77 22.75 -15.65 -5.94
CA ARG A 77 23.95 -15.06 -5.33
C ARG A 77 24.99 -14.69 -6.39
N VAL A 78 25.37 -15.64 -7.23
CA VAL A 78 26.36 -15.45 -8.31
C VAL A 78 25.90 -14.42 -9.32
N ALA A 79 24.64 -14.51 -9.76
CA ALA A 79 24.04 -13.59 -10.72
C ALA A 79 24.01 -12.15 -10.20
N SER A 80 23.69 -11.96 -8.91
CA SER A 80 23.67 -10.63 -8.29
C SER A 80 25.06 -10.00 -8.28
N ALA A 81 26.08 -10.75 -7.85
CA ALA A 81 27.46 -10.26 -7.82
C ALA A 81 28.00 -9.95 -9.22
N ALA A 82 27.70 -10.81 -10.20
CA ALA A 82 28.13 -10.59 -11.58
C ALA A 82 27.41 -9.41 -12.23
N ALA A 83 26.09 -9.29 -12.03
CA ALA A 83 25.31 -8.17 -12.54
C ALA A 83 25.80 -6.83 -11.97
N ALA A 84 26.10 -6.74 -10.67
CA ALA A 84 26.74 -5.54 -10.10
C ALA A 84 28.07 -5.24 -10.83
N SER A 85 28.95 -6.24 -10.94
CA SER A 85 30.28 -6.08 -11.53
C SER A 85 30.29 -5.61 -12.98
N VAL A 86 29.40 -6.14 -13.83
CA VAL A 86 29.40 -5.82 -15.28
C VAL A 86 28.87 -4.42 -15.60
N PHE A 87 28.18 -3.77 -14.67
CA PHE A 87 27.68 -2.41 -14.85
C PHE A 87 28.57 -1.34 -14.22
N VAL A 88 29.53 -1.69 -13.35
CA VAL A 88 30.41 -0.71 -12.67
C VAL A 88 31.14 0.20 -13.67
N GLU A 89 31.56 -0.33 -14.81
CA GLU A 89 32.28 0.42 -15.84
C GLU A 89 31.35 0.95 -16.96
N TRP A 90 30.04 0.79 -16.83
CA TRP A 90 29.12 1.24 -17.87
C TRP A 90 29.08 2.77 -17.94
N ASP A 91 29.36 3.27 -19.14
CA ASP A 91 29.29 4.67 -19.53
C ASP A 91 28.27 4.83 -20.66
N SER A 92 27.25 5.63 -20.40
CA SER A 92 26.17 5.92 -21.34
C SER A 92 26.64 6.60 -22.63
N ALA A 93 27.79 7.30 -22.61
CA ALA A 93 28.37 7.87 -23.81
C ALA A 93 28.87 6.80 -24.79
N LYS A 94 29.28 5.63 -24.28
CA LYS A 94 29.84 4.51 -25.06
C LYS A 94 28.80 3.46 -25.42
N ASP A 95 27.84 3.18 -24.54
CA ASP A 95 26.75 2.23 -24.80
C ASP A 95 25.38 2.80 -24.40
N LYS A 96 24.65 3.28 -25.41
CA LYS A 96 23.30 3.82 -25.24
C LYS A 96 22.24 2.76 -24.86
N ARG A 97 22.51 1.46 -25.05
CA ARG A 97 21.57 0.38 -24.69
C ARG A 97 21.73 -0.10 -23.25
N GLY A 98 22.74 0.38 -22.53
CA GLY A 98 23.00 -0.03 -21.16
C GLY A 98 21.87 0.31 -20.20
N ALA A 99 21.21 1.46 -20.36
CA ALA A 99 20.10 1.89 -19.48
C ALA A 99 18.94 0.87 -19.42
N ALA A 100 18.49 0.40 -20.57
CA ALA A 100 17.42 -0.62 -20.65
C ALA A 100 17.88 -1.98 -20.11
N THR A 101 19.17 -2.31 -20.29
CA THR A 101 19.74 -3.57 -19.80
C THR A 101 19.88 -3.54 -18.28
N LEU A 102 20.29 -2.41 -17.69
CA LEU A 102 20.39 -2.19 -16.25
C LEU A 102 19.02 -2.32 -15.58
N CYS A 103 17.98 -1.65 -16.12
CA CYS A 103 16.62 -1.76 -15.59
C CYS A 103 16.14 -3.23 -15.55
N ARG A 104 16.43 -3.99 -16.62
CA ARG A 104 16.10 -5.43 -16.67
C ARG A 104 16.90 -6.24 -15.65
N ALA A 105 18.19 -5.97 -15.51
CA ALA A 105 19.03 -6.67 -14.54
C ALA A 105 18.49 -6.46 -13.12
N LEU A 106 18.22 -5.21 -12.73
CA LEU A 106 17.64 -4.88 -11.42
C LEU A 106 16.33 -5.65 -11.18
N LYS A 107 15.38 -5.53 -12.12
CA LYS A 107 14.09 -6.22 -12.05
C LYS A 107 14.22 -7.73 -11.90
N HIS A 108 15.02 -8.37 -12.76
CA HIS A 108 15.09 -9.84 -12.82
C HIS A 108 15.87 -10.43 -11.65
N VAL A 109 16.88 -9.73 -11.12
CA VAL A 109 17.57 -10.16 -9.89
C VAL A 109 16.64 -10.09 -8.69
N ILE A 110 15.90 -8.99 -8.51
CA ILE A 110 14.91 -8.85 -7.44
C ILE A 110 13.85 -9.96 -7.54
N ALA A 111 13.37 -10.25 -8.75
CA ALA A 111 12.38 -11.29 -8.98
C ALA A 111 12.90 -12.70 -8.64
N ILE A 112 14.16 -13.04 -8.93
CA ILE A 112 14.73 -14.34 -8.57
C ILE A 112 14.87 -14.49 -7.06
N HIS A 113 15.36 -13.46 -6.36
CA HIS A 113 15.44 -13.48 -4.90
C HIS A 113 14.07 -13.63 -4.23
N LYS A 114 13.04 -13.02 -4.82
CA LYS A 114 11.66 -13.24 -4.38
C LYS A 114 11.21 -14.70 -4.56
N ILE A 115 11.64 -15.38 -5.64
CA ILE A 115 11.35 -16.81 -5.86
C ILE A 115 12.10 -17.68 -4.84
N THR A 116 13.33 -17.34 -4.46
CA THR A 116 14.14 -18.13 -3.52
C THR A 116 13.78 -17.91 -2.05
N GLY A 117 13.00 -16.87 -1.76
CA GLY A 117 12.70 -16.42 -0.40
C GLY A 117 13.88 -15.71 0.28
N GLU A 118 14.96 -15.42 -0.45
CA GLU A 118 16.14 -14.75 0.09
C GLU A 118 16.04 -13.23 -0.06
N PRO A 119 16.61 -12.45 0.88
CA PRO A 119 16.69 -11.01 0.72
C PRO A 119 17.61 -10.65 -0.46
N VAL A 120 17.20 -9.64 -1.23
CA VAL A 120 18.05 -9.10 -2.30
C VAL A 120 19.29 -8.46 -1.69
N PRO A 121 20.52 -8.75 -2.19
CA PRO A 121 21.72 -8.12 -1.66
C PRO A 121 21.69 -6.60 -1.81
N MET A 122 21.79 -5.87 -0.70
CA MET A 122 21.74 -4.41 -0.70
C MET A 122 22.88 -3.78 -1.52
N ASP A 123 24.07 -4.36 -1.47
CA ASP A 123 25.22 -3.91 -2.27
C ASP A 123 24.97 -4.00 -3.78
N PHE A 124 24.19 -5.00 -4.23
CA PHE A 124 23.80 -5.11 -5.63
C PHE A 124 22.88 -3.95 -6.03
N ILE A 125 21.83 -3.70 -5.25
CA ILE A 125 20.90 -2.59 -5.53
C ILE A 125 21.66 -1.26 -5.50
N ALA A 126 22.50 -1.04 -4.48
CA ALA A 126 23.27 0.19 -4.32
C ALA A 126 24.23 0.40 -5.49
N SER A 127 24.92 -0.65 -5.94
CA SER A 127 25.80 -0.60 -7.10
C SER A 127 25.06 -0.17 -8.37
N LEU A 128 23.93 -0.81 -8.71
CA LEU A 128 23.18 -0.49 -9.92
C LEU A 128 22.53 0.90 -9.86
N VAL A 129 22.00 1.29 -8.69
CA VAL A 129 21.39 2.61 -8.50
C VAL A 129 22.45 3.70 -8.62
N ASN A 130 23.63 3.51 -8.03
CA ASN A 130 24.75 4.46 -8.18
C ASN A 130 25.18 4.57 -9.65
N VAL A 131 25.34 3.45 -10.36
CA VAL A 131 25.68 3.48 -11.79
C VAL A 131 24.61 4.22 -12.60
N ALA A 132 23.34 3.97 -12.30
CA ALA A 132 22.22 4.63 -12.96
C ALA A 132 22.18 6.14 -12.66
N SER A 133 22.43 6.56 -11.41
CA SER A 133 22.42 7.98 -11.03
C SER A 133 23.56 8.75 -11.70
N HIS A 134 24.76 8.17 -11.82
CA HIS A 134 25.87 8.78 -12.56
C HIS A 134 25.60 8.90 -14.06
N ASN A 135 24.74 8.03 -14.61
CA ASN A 135 24.36 8.01 -16.02
C ASN A 135 22.92 8.51 -16.25
N ALA A 136 22.35 9.31 -15.34
CA ALA A 136 20.93 9.65 -15.33
C ALA A 136 20.42 10.24 -16.67
N VAL A 137 21.26 10.99 -17.38
CA VAL A 137 21.00 11.55 -18.73
C VAL A 137 20.56 10.51 -19.77
N ALA A 138 20.89 9.23 -19.56
CA ALA A 138 20.59 8.15 -20.49
C ALA A 138 19.27 7.44 -20.22
N PHE A 139 18.56 7.82 -19.15
CA PHE A 139 17.32 7.19 -18.74
C PHE A 139 16.13 8.08 -19.11
N SER A 140 15.14 7.48 -19.77
CA SER A 140 13.83 8.10 -19.93
C SER A 140 13.07 8.15 -18.59
N PRO A 141 12.06 9.03 -18.44
CA PRO A 141 11.20 9.05 -17.25
C PRO A 141 10.61 7.68 -16.90
N MET A 142 10.22 6.91 -17.92
CA MET A 142 9.71 5.55 -17.74
C MET A 142 10.74 4.62 -17.10
N GLN A 143 11.99 4.67 -17.55
CA GLN A 143 13.04 3.81 -17.00
C GLN A 143 13.42 4.21 -15.57
N VAL A 144 13.47 5.51 -15.28
CA VAL A 144 13.67 5.98 -13.89
C VAL A 144 12.53 5.49 -13.00
N SER A 145 11.28 5.57 -13.47
CA SER A 145 10.14 5.05 -12.71
C SER A 145 10.27 3.56 -12.40
N PHE A 146 10.83 2.75 -13.31
CA PHE A 146 11.10 1.33 -13.06
C PHE A 146 12.17 1.13 -12.00
N ILE A 147 13.27 1.89 -12.05
CA ILE A 147 14.33 1.82 -11.03
C ILE A 147 13.74 2.16 -9.65
N LEU A 148 13.04 3.28 -9.52
CA LEU A 148 12.46 3.69 -8.25
C LEU A 148 11.43 2.68 -7.74
N HIS A 149 10.54 2.21 -8.61
CA HIS A 149 9.56 1.18 -8.27
C HIS A 149 10.22 -0.10 -7.74
N ASP A 150 11.26 -0.59 -8.42
CA ASP A 150 11.92 -1.84 -8.07
C ASP A 150 12.68 -1.71 -6.74
N VAL A 151 13.34 -0.57 -6.49
CA VAL A 151 14.02 -0.28 -5.22
C VAL A 151 13.03 -0.18 -4.05
N VAL A 152 11.91 0.54 -4.24
CA VAL A 152 10.82 0.62 -3.25
C VAL A 152 10.23 -0.75 -2.97
N SER A 153 10.00 -1.56 -4.01
CA SER A 153 9.43 -2.91 -3.89
C SER A 153 10.37 -3.88 -3.16
N ALA A 154 11.68 -3.68 -3.30
CA ALA A 154 12.71 -4.41 -2.57
C ALA A 154 12.93 -3.91 -1.13
N LYS A 155 12.15 -2.91 -0.67
CA LYS A 155 12.31 -2.26 0.64
C LYS A 155 13.70 -1.68 0.86
N ALA A 156 14.32 -1.17 -0.21
CA ALA A 156 15.69 -0.68 -0.22
C ALA A 156 15.75 0.85 -0.37
N THR A 157 14.79 1.55 0.25
CA THR A 157 14.61 3.01 0.10
C THR A 157 15.80 3.82 0.61
N ASP A 158 16.56 3.31 1.56
CA ASP A 158 17.73 4.00 2.14
C ASP A 158 18.84 4.26 1.11
N ILE A 159 18.86 3.51 0.00
CA ILE A 159 19.80 3.71 -1.11
C ILE A 159 19.46 4.98 -1.90
N LEU A 160 18.19 5.39 -1.89
CA LEU A 160 17.69 6.54 -2.63
C LEU A 160 17.95 7.84 -1.85
N THR A 161 19.24 8.15 -1.68
CA THR A 161 19.69 9.39 -1.05
C THR A 161 19.27 10.63 -1.84
N GLU A 162 19.29 11.80 -1.20
CA GLU A 162 19.04 13.10 -1.85
C GLU A 162 19.87 13.29 -3.12
N ARG A 163 21.16 12.95 -3.08
CA ARG A 163 22.04 13.03 -4.26
C ARG A 163 21.57 12.13 -5.40
N VAL A 164 21.16 10.90 -5.10
CA VAL A 164 20.69 9.94 -6.10
C VAL A 164 19.40 10.42 -6.73
N ILE A 165 18.43 10.83 -5.91
CA ILE A 165 17.14 11.33 -6.41
C ILE A 165 17.33 12.62 -7.20
N ALA A 166 18.14 13.58 -6.72
CA ALA A 166 18.47 14.79 -7.45
C ALA A 166 19.11 14.51 -8.82
N SER A 167 19.97 13.48 -8.92
CA SER A 167 20.56 13.08 -10.20
C SER A 167 19.49 12.62 -11.20
N PHE A 168 18.47 11.90 -10.72
CA PHE A 168 17.36 11.47 -11.56
C PHE A 168 16.37 12.60 -11.87
N SER A 169 15.98 13.41 -10.89
CA SER A 169 14.89 14.39 -11.04
C SER A 169 15.34 15.69 -11.73
N HIS A 170 16.55 16.21 -11.44
CA HIS A 170 16.99 17.50 -11.99
C HIS A 170 17.33 17.46 -13.48
N ILE A 171 17.79 16.29 -13.95
CA ILE A 171 18.23 16.10 -15.33
C ILE A 171 17.08 15.58 -16.22
N MET A 172 16.08 14.94 -15.62
CA MET A 172 14.97 14.36 -16.34
C MET A 172 14.15 15.45 -17.02
N GLN A 173 14.05 15.36 -18.34
CA GLN A 173 13.14 16.18 -19.11
C GLN A 173 11.73 15.61 -18.96
N VAL A 174 10.87 16.37 -18.29
CA VAL A 174 9.44 16.09 -18.15
C VAL A 174 8.71 17.08 -19.05
N ASP A 175 8.19 16.58 -20.16
CA ASP A 175 7.42 17.35 -21.13
C ASP A 175 6.15 16.60 -21.58
N GLU A 176 5.40 17.19 -22.50
CA GLU A 176 4.16 16.61 -23.04
C GLU A 176 4.35 15.27 -23.78
N SER A 177 5.57 14.93 -24.20
CA SER A 177 5.87 13.62 -24.81
C SER A 177 6.01 12.50 -23.77
N THR A 178 6.16 12.86 -22.48
CA THR A 178 6.32 11.91 -21.38
C THR A 178 5.06 11.06 -21.24
N PRO A 179 5.13 9.72 -21.30
CA PRO A 179 3.94 8.87 -21.18
C PRO A 179 3.23 9.07 -19.82
N PHE A 180 1.91 9.16 -19.83
CA PHE A 180 1.10 9.31 -18.60
C PHE A 180 1.41 8.23 -17.55
N ALA A 181 1.65 7.00 -18.01
CA ALA A 181 2.05 5.88 -17.15
C ALA A 181 3.40 6.12 -16.45
N ALA A 182 4.36 6.79 -17.09
CA ALA A 182 5.64 7.13 -16.47
C ALA A 182 5.44 8.20 -15.39
N VAL A 183 4.68 9.25 -15.69
CA VAL A 183 4.36 10.32 -14.72
C VAL A 183 3.70 9.74 -13.48
N SER A 184 2.68 8.91 -13.68
CA SER A 184 1.93 8.27 -12.59
C SER A 184 2.82 7.33 -11.76
N ALA A 185 3.71 6.58 -12.41
CA ALA A 185 4.65 5.68 -11.72
C ALA A 185 5.72 6.44 -10.92
N LEU A 186 6.22 7.57 -11.43
CA LEU A 186 7.15 8.44 -10.71
C LEU A 186 6.50 9.03 -9.46
N LEU A 187 5.33 9.66 -9.61
CA LEU A 187 4.58 10.20 -8.46
C LEU A 187 4.28 9.10 -7.44
N TRP A 188 3.90 7.91 -7.89
CA TRP A 188 3.66 6.77 -7.01
C TRP A 188 4.91 6.35 -6.21
N SER A 189 6.07 6.28 -6.87
CA SER A 189 7.33 6.00 -6.20
C SER A 189 7.68 7.07 -5.17
N TYR A 190 7.53 8.36 -5.52
CA TYR A 190 7.76 9.47 -4.58
C TYR A 190 6.81 9.41 -3.37
N ALA A 191 5.54 9.13 -3.61
CA ALA A 191 4.53 8.98 -2.56
C ALA A 191 4.80 7.77 -1.63
N LYS A 192 5.46 6.73 -2.14
CA LYS A 192 5.83 5.56 -1.34
C LYS A 192 7.02 5.80 -0.42
N MET A 193 7.87 6.75 -0.78
CA MET A 193 9.05 7.14 -0.02
C MET A 193 8.81 8.34 0.88
N ASP A 194 7.58 8.90 0.88
CA ASP A 194 7.28 10.21 1.47
C ASP A 194 8.29 11.28 1.00
N ALA A 195 8.68 11.21 -0.28
CA ALA A 195 9.83 11.92 -0.82
C ALA A 195 9.65 13.43 -0.85
N LEU A 196 8.42 13.92 -1.05
CA LEU A 196 8.14 15.35 -1.06
C LEU A 196 8.24 15.93 0.35
N LYS A 197 7.52 15.31 1.30
CA LYS A 197 7.51 15.68 2.73
C LYS A 197 8.90 15.63 3.38
N SER A 198 9.73 14.66 2.97
CA SER A 198 11.11 14.54 3.47
C SER A 198 12.12 15.44 2.74
N GLY A 199 11.69 16.19 1.73
CA GLY A 199 12.58 17.03 0.91
C GLY A 199 13.48 16.25 -0.04
N LEU A 200 13.26 14.94 -0.19
CA LEU A 200 14.04 14.07 -1.07
C LEU A 200 13.82 14.38 -2.56
N VAL A 201 12.62 14.82 -2.94
CA VAL A 201 12.30 15.35 -4.27
C VAL A 201 11.78 16.77 -4.16
N SER A 202 12.13 17.63 -5.11
CA SER A 202 11.71 19.04 -5.08
C SER A 202 10.25 19.21 -5.51
N THR A 203 9.56 20.16 -4.88
CA THR A 203 8.20 20.58 -5.25
C THR A 203 8.11 20.97 -6.73
N LYS A 204 9.12 21.69 -7.23
CA LYS A 204 9.19 22.08 -8.65
C LYS A 204 9.07 20.87 -9.59
N HIS A 205 9.80 19.79 -9.31
CA HIS A 205 9.77 18.60 -10.17
C HIS A 205 8.41 17.88 -10.08
N THR A 206 7.82 17.78 -8.89
CA THR A 206 6.49 17.19 -8.73
C THR A 206 5.39 18.03 -9.39
N ASP A 207 5.53 19.35 -9.37
CA ASP A 207 4.61 20.26 -10.07
C ASP A 207 4.72 20.12 -11.59
N GLU A 208 5.94 19.98 -12.14
CA GLU A 208 6.15 19.68 -13.57
C GLU A 208 5.43 18.38 -13.99
N LEU A 209 5.51 17.33 -13.17
CA LEU A 209 4.77 16.08 -13.38
C LEU A 209 3.25 16.30 -13.32
N HIS A 210 2.77 17.15 -12.41
CA HIS A 210 1.35 17.52 -12.33
C HIS A 210 0.89 18.29 -13.57
N PHE A 211 1.65 19.27 -14.04
CA PHE A 211 1.28 20.04 -15.24
C PHE A 211 1.20 19.15 -16.49
N VAL A 212 2.12 18.20 -16.65
CA VAL A 212 2.01 17.19 -17.72
C VAL A 212 0.77 16.31 -17.53
N THR A 213 0.44 15.90 -16.30
CA THR A 213 -0.79 15.15 -16.00
C THR A 213 -2.02 15.94 -16.45
N ARG A 214 -2.15 17.21 -16.06
CA ARG A 214 -3.28 18.09 -16.44
C ARG A 214 -3.38 18.26 -17.95
N ALA A 215 -2.28 18.63 -18.61
CA ALA A 215 -2.26 18.86 -20.05
C ALA A 215 -2.76 17.64 -20.84
N LYS A 216 -2.40 16.44 -20.41
CA LYS A 216 -2.84 15.18 -21.05
C LYS A 216 -4.32 14.89 -20.86
N LEU A 217 -4.83 15.09 -19.64
CA LEU A 217 -6.24 14.87 -19.34
C LEU A 217 -7.12 15.92 -20.04
N ASP A 218 -6.73 17.19 -20.03
CA ASP A 218 -7.49 18.29 -20.66
C ASP A 218 -7.57 18.14 -22.18
N ARG A 219 -6.53 17.62 -22.83
CA ARG A 219 -6.54 17.28 -24.27
C ARG A 219 -7.37 16.05 -24.60
N GLY A 220 -7.82 15.30 -23.60
CA GLY A 220 -8.54 14.04 -23.80
C GLY A 220 -7.66 12.95 -24.42
N GLU A 221 -6.35 12.93 -24.12
CA GLU A 221 -5.48 11.84 -24.58
C GLU A 221 -6.01 10.49 -24.07
N LYS A 222 -5.86 9.44 -24.89
CA LYS A 222 -6.24 8.09 -24.48
C LYS A 222 -5.23 7.56 -23.46
N VAL A 223 -5.55 7.68 -22.19
CA VAL A 223 -4.78 7.17 -21.05
C VAL A 223 -5.49 5.97 -20.42
N ALA A 224 -4.75 5.07 -19.79
CA ALA A 224 -5.35 3.92 -19.12
C ALA A 224 -5.96 4.34 -17.78
N SER A 225 -7.22 3.98 -17.52
CA SER A 225 -7.93 4.32 -16.28
C SER A 225 -7.21 3.83 -15.01
N ARG A 226 -6.49 2.69 -15.10
CA ARG A 226 -5.60 2.21 -14.02
C ARG A 226 -4.53 3.24 -13.65
N ASP A 227 -3.92 3.87 -14.64
CA ASP A 227 -2.84 4.82 -14.41
C ASP A 227 -3.38 6.13 -13.84
N ILE A 228 -4.60 6.56 -14.21
CA ILE A 228 -5.29 7.70 -13.56
C ILE A 228 -5.56 7.39 -12.09
N ALA A 229 -6.11 6.21 -11.77
CA ALA A 229 -6.36 5.81 -10.39
C ALA A 229 -5.07 5.81 -9.55
N MET A 230 -3.98 5.29 -10.11
CA MET A 230 -2.65 5.32 -9.47
C MET A 230 -2.13 6.75 -9.30
N ASN A 231 -2.33 7.63 -10.29
CA ASN A 231 -1.94 9.03 -10.23
C ASN A 231 -2.68 9.78 -9.11
N MET A 232 -4.01 9.68 -9.06
CA MET A 232 -4.82 10.27 -7.99
C MET A 232 -4.37 9.77 -6.61
N TYR A 233 -4.09 8.47 -6.49
CA TYR A 233 -3.62 7.88 -5.23
C TYR A 233 -2.25 8.37 -4.82
N ALA A 234 -1.34 8.54 -5.78
CA ALA A 234 -0.03 9.13 -5.53
C ALA A 234 -0.13 10.58 -5.07
N VAL A 235 -0.93 11.41 -5.78
CA VAL A 235 -1.15 12.82 -5.43
C VAL A 235 -1.76 12.96 -4.03
N ALA A 236 -2.81 12.20 -3.74
CA ALA A 236 -3.44 12.20 -2.42
C ALA A 236 -2.46 11.79 -1.30
N ARG A 237 -1.53 10.88 -1.57
CA ARG A 237 -0.53 10.41 -0.60
C ARG A 237 0.66 11.36 -0.45
N LEU A 238 1.02 12.12 -1.49
CA LEU A 238 2.01 13.20 -1.40
C LEU A 238 1.53 14.34 -0.49
N GLY A 239 0.21 14.50 -0.35
CA GLY A 239 -0.39 15.40 0.62
C GLY A 239 -0.51 16.85 0.14
N ALA A 240 -0.94 17.73 1.03
CA ALA A 240 -1.30 19.12 0.73
C ALA A 240 -0.14 19.99 0.17
N GLU A 241 1.10 19.53 0.29
CA GLU A 241 2.28 20.17 -0.31
C GLU A 241 2.33 20.01 -1.84
N HIS A 242 1.66 19.00 -2.40
CA HIS A 242 1.62 18.77 -3.84
C HIS A 242 0.49 19.59 -4.47
N VAL A 243 0.78 20.34 -5.54
CA VAL A 243 -0.19 21.24 -6.19
C VAL A 243 -1.50 20.54 -6.61
N GLY A 244 -1.42 19.29 -7.07
CA GLY A 244 -2.59 18.50 -7.45
C GLY A 244 -3.52 18.09 -6.29
N PHE A 245 -3.10 18.26 -5.04
CA PHE A 245 -3.90 17.86 -3.87
C PHE A 245 -5.18 18.69 -3.75
N ALA A 246 -5.10 19.99 -4.05
CA ALA A 246 -6.23 20.93 -3.98
C ALA A 246 -6.67 21.44 -5.37
N ASP A 247 -6.15 20.87 -6.46
CA ASP A 247 -6.51 21.26 -7.82
C ASP A 247 -7.88 20.67 -8.20
N GLY A 248 -8.94 21.47 -8.05
CA GLY A 248 -10.30 21.04 -8.38
C GLY A 248 -10.50 20.70 -9.87
N ASP A 249 -9.80 21.38 -10.78
CA ASP A 249 -9.89 21.11 -12.23
C ASP A 249 -9.22 19.78 -12.58
N TYR A 250 -8.12 19.44 -11.88
CA TYR A 250 -7.52 18.11 -11.95
C TYR A 250 -8.53 17.02 -11.54
N HIS A 251 -9.14 17.17 -10.38
CA HIS A 251 -10.04 16.18 -9.82
C HIS A 251 -11.23 15.96 -10.76
N ASP A 252 -11.81 17.04 -11.28
CA ASP A 252 -12.96 17.00 -12.18
C ASP A 252 -12.64 16.28 -13.49
N VAL A 253 -11.55 16.64 -14.18
CA VAL A 253 -11.20 15.99 -15.45
C VAL A 253 -10.82 14.51 -15.27
N ALA A 254 -10.15 14.17 -14.16
CA ALA A 254 -9.80 12.80 -13.83
C ALA A 254 -11.05 11.96 -13.61
N CYS A 255 -12.01 12.47 -12.82
CA CYS A 255 -13.29 11.82 -12.57
C CYS A 255 -14.13 11.67 -13.85
N LYS A 256 -14.21 12.70 -14.70
CA LYS A 256 -14.90 12.63 -16.01
C LYS A 256 -14.29 11.58 -16.94
N THR A 257 -12.97 11.41 -16.88
CA THR A 257 -12.28 10.41 -17.70
C THR A 257 -12.53 9.01 -17.17
N LEU A 258 -12.41 8.81 -15.85
CA LEU A 258 -12.66 7.53 -15.18
C LEU A 258 -14.11 7.06 -15.32
N ALA A 259 -15.08 7.98 -15.30
CA ALA A 259 -16.51 7.66 -15.39
C ALA A 259 -16.85 6.83 -16.65
N LYS A 260 -16.09 6.99 -17.74
CA LYS A 260 -16.29 6.26 -19.00
C LYS A 260 -16.03 4.75 -18.87
N GLU A 261 -15.20 4.35 -17.91
CA GLU A 261 -14.73 2.97 -17.74
C GLU A 261 -14.90 2.45 -16.31
N ILE A 262 -15.60 3.19 -15.43
CA ILE A 262 -15.68 2.93 -13.99
C ILE A 262 -16.19 1.52 -13.68
N ASP A 263 -17.12 1.02 -14.49
CA ASP A 263 -17.73 -0.31 -14.36
C ASP A 263 -16.78 -1.46 -14.70
N THR A 264 -15.67 -1.17 -15.36
CA THR A 264 -14.65 -2.14 -15.79
C THR A 264 -13.43 -2.15 -14.88
N LEU A 265 -13.36 -1.23 -13.91
CA LEU A 265 -12.24 -1.12 -13.00
C LEU A 265 -12.25 -2.27 -11.99
N ASN A 266 -11.05 -2.72 -11.63
CA ASN A 266 -10.88 -3.70 -10.57
C ASN A 266 -10.95 -3.05 -9.18
N GLN A 267 -11.06 -3.90 -8.15
CA GLN A 267 -11.25 -3.53 -6.75
C GLN A 267 -10.16 -2.56 -6.27
N ARG A 268 -8.90 -2.84 -6.64
CA ARG A 268 -7.76 -2.00 -6.30
C ARG A 268 -7.85 -0.59 -6.89
N ALA A 269 -8.30 -0.45 -8.14
CA ALA A 269 -8.47 0.86 -8.76
C ALA A 269 -9.64 1.63 -8.12
N LEU A 270 -10.76 0.96 -7.84
CA LEU A 270 -11.90 1.56 -7.13
C LEU A 270 -11.51 2.05 -5.74
N LEU A 271 -10.76 1.24 -4.98
CA LEU A 271 -10.19 1.62 -3.69
C LEU A 271 -9.29 2.85 -3.81
N MET A 272 -8.36 2.84 -4.76
CA MET A 272 -7.45 3.97 -4.99
C MET A 272 -8.23 5.27 -5.23
N ILE A 273 -9.25 5.22 -6.09
CA ILE A 273 -10.10 6.39 -6.40
C ILE A 273 -10.86 6.86 -5.17
N ALA A 274 -11.58 5.96 -4.50
CA ALA A 274 -12.40 6.30 -3.33
C ALA A 274 -11.53 6.91 -2.22
N TRP A 275 -10.41 6.26 -1.89
CA TRP A 275 -9.48 6.75 -0.88
C TRP A 275 -8.89 8.12 -1.27
N SER A 276 -8.52 8.31 -2.53
CA SER A 276 -7.93 9.58 -2.99
C SER A 276 -8.90 10.74 -2.84
N LEU A 277 -10.15 10.57 -3.28
CA LEU A 277 -11.19 11.60 -3.14
C LEU A 277 -11.50 11.88 -1.67
N ASN A 278 -11.52 10.84 -0.84
CA ASN A 278 -11.72 10.99 0.59
C ASN A 278 -10.58 11.77 1.26
N THR A 279 -9.34 11.54 0.83
CA THR A 279 -8.17 12.23 1.37
C THR A 279 -8.05 13.67 0.87
N MET A 280 -8.27 13.92 -0.43
CA MET A 280 -8.12 15.26 -1.02
C MET A 280 -9.30 16.18 -0.74
N ARG A 281 -10.50 15.64 -0.45
CA ARG A 281 -11.73 16.41 -0.19
C ARG A 281 -12.01 17.50 -1.24
N PRO A 282 -12.31 17.12 -2.51
CA PRO A 282 -12.66 18.10 -3.54
C PRO A 282 -13.80 19.03 -3.08
N SER A 283 -13.73 20.31 -3.47
CA SER A 283 -14.72 21.33 -3.10
C SER A 283 -16.14 20.89 -3.49
N GLU A 284 -17.15 21.36 -2.75
CA GLU A 284 -18.56 21.18 -3.13
C GLU A 284 -18.88 21.85 -4.48
N ASP A 285 -18.07 22.85 -4.90
CA ASP A 285 -18.15 23.48 -6.21
C ASP A 285 -17.81 22.52 -7.37
N ASN A 286 -17.16 21.39 -7.09
CA ASN A 286 -16.93 20.33 -8.07
C ASN A 286 -18.21 19.51 -8.29
N VAL A 287 -19.24 20.16 -8.84
CA VAL A 287 -20.61 19.63 -8.97
C VAL A 287 -20.64 18.25 -9.63
N TYR A 288 -19.85 18.02 -10.68
CA TYR A 288 -19.83 16.72 -11.37
C TYR A 288 -19.37 15.58 -10.45
N ILE A 289 -18.38 15.83 -9.60
CA ILE A 289 -17.85 14.82 -8.67
C ILE A 289 -18.97 14.41 -7.71
N HIS A 290 -19.56 15.39 -7.02
CA HIS A 290 -20.55 15.13 -5.98
C HIS A 290 -21.90 14.64 -6.52
N SER A 291 -22.37 15.17 -7.65
CA SER A 291 -23.69 14.84 -8.20
C SER A 291 -23.71 13.58 -9.08
N THR A 292 -22.60 13.22 -9.72
CA THR A 292 -22.57 12.17 -10.75
C THR A 292 -21.51 11.12 -10.48
N PHE A 293 -20.26 11.51 -10.25
CA PHE A 293 -19.16 10.56 -10.17
C PHE A 293 -19.22 9.69 -8.91
N LEU A 294 -19.54 10.27 -7.76
CA LEU A 294 -19.61 9.53 -6.50
C LEU A 294 -20.72 8.46 -6.52
N ASP A 295 -21.86 8.74 -7.14
CA ASP A 295 -22.93 7.75 -7.34
C ASP A 295 -22.47 6.60 -8.26
N ALA A 296 -21.84 6.93 -9.39
CA ALA A 296 -21.28 5.93 -10.30
C ALA A 296 -20.21 5.06 -9.62
N LEU A 297 -19.35 5.66 -8.79
CA LEU A 297 -18.34 4.96 -8.01
C LEU A 297 -18.97 4.02 -6.98
N GLY A 298 -19.97 4.50 -6.24
CA GLY A 298 -20.75 3.69 -5.31
C GLY A 298 -21.40 2.50 -6.01
N GLY A 299 -22.00 2.70 -7.19
CA GLY A 299 -22.57 1.63 -8.00
C GLY A 299 -21.55 0.61 -8.49
N ALA A 300 -20.36 1.05 -8.90
CA ALA A 300 -19.28 0.16 -9.35
C ALA A 300 -18.73 -0.70 -8.19
N VAL A 301 -18.57 -0.11 -7.01
CA VAL A 301 -18.23 -0.85 -5.78
C VAL A 301 -19.35 -1.83 -5.43
N GLN A 302 -20.61 -1.40 -5.44
CA GLN A 302 -21.77 -2.25 -5.16
C GLN A 302 -21.79 -3.52 -6.02
N ARG A 303 -21.53 -3.41 -7.33
CA ARG A 303 -21.51 -4.56 -8.25
C ARG A 303 -20.37 -5.55 -7.97
N SER A 304 -19.33 -5.12 -7.26
CA SER A 304 -18.10 -5.88 -7.10
C SER A 304 -17.72 -6.16 -5.64
N VAL A 305 -18.57 -5.82 -4.66
CA VAL A 305 -18.33 -5.98 -3.21
C VAL A 305 -17.77 -7.36 -2.86
N HIS A 306 -18.36 -8.43 -3.40
CA HIS A 306 -17.94 -9.80 -3.07
C HIS A 306 -16.54 -10.17 -3.59
N ALA A 307 -15.98 -9.41 -4.54
CA ALA A 307 -14.64 -9.61 -5.06
C ALA A 307 -13.55 -8.89 -4.27
N PHE A 308 -13.91 -7.98 -3.35
CA PHE A 308 -12.93 -7.30 -2.51
C PHE A 308 -12.36 -8.22 -1.43
N ALA A 309 -11.06 -8.11 -1.20
CA ALA A 309 -10.43 -8.59 0.03
C ALA A 309 -10.72 -7.64 1.20
N PRO A 310 -10.64 -8.09 2.47
CA PRO A 310 -10.90 -7.24 3.63
C PRO A 310 -10.08 -5.94 3.65
N PHE A 311 -8.78 -6.02 3.34
CA PHE A 311 -7.87 -4.87 3.28
C PHE A 311 -8.16 -3.90 2.13
N GLU A 312 -9.05 -4.25 1.21
CA GLU A 312 -9.51 -3.38 0.13
C GLU A 312 -10.91 -2.85 0.41
N LEU A 313 -11.84 -3.69 0.89
CA LEU A 313 -13.22 -3.26 1.15
C LEU A 313 -13.29 -2.27 2.31
N ALA A 314 -12.60 -2.55 3.42
CA ALA A 314 -12.66 -1.72 4.62
C ALA A 314 -12.31 -0.24 4.37
N PRO A 315 -11.14 0.09 3.77
CA PRO A 315 -10.82 1.47 3.41
C PRO A 315 -11.72 2.04 2.30
N THR A 316 -12.26 1.21 1.40
CA THR A 316 -13.22 1.66 0.37
C THR A 316 -14.54 2.11 1.02
N MET A 317 -15.11 1.29 1.91
CA MET A 317 -16.36 1.60 2.61
C MET A 317 -16.22 2.83 3.51
N HIS A 318 -15.10 2.95 4.22
CA HIS A 318 -14.81 4.14 5.01
C HIS A 318 -14.75 5.41 4.15
N ALA A 319 -14.05 5.34 3.01
CA ALA A 319 -13.95 6.46 2.09
C ALA A 319 -15.31 6.87 1.51
N LEU A 320 -16.09 5.89 1.03
CA LEU A 320 -17.42 6.15 0.48
C LEU A 320 -18.39 6.71 1.52
N THR A 321 -18.43 6.13 2.72
CA THR A 321 -19.29 6.60 3.81
C THR A 321 -18.91 8.02 4.24
N SER A 322 -17.61 8.30 4.36
CA SER A 322 -17.11 9.65 4.66
C SER A 322 -17.46 10.68 3.59
N LEU A 323 -17.52 10.25 2.32
CA LEU A 323 -17.98 11.05 1.19
C LEU A 323 -19.50 11.07 1.04
N ARG A 324 -20.24 10.56 2.04
CA ARG A 324 -21.72 10.49 2.08
C ARG A 324 -22.33 9.65 0.95
N VAL A 325 -21.58 8.67 0.44
CA VAL A 325 -22.07 7.66 -0.50
C VAL A 325 -22.63 6.47 0.30
N THR A 326 -23.85 6.64 0.82
CA THR A 326 -24.51 5.70 1.74
C THR A 326 -25.68 4.98 1.08
N ASN A 327 -25.43 4.29 -0.03
CA ASN A 327 -26.45 3.47 -0.69
C ASN A 327 -26.84 2.27 0.21
N PRO A 328 -28.13 2.09 0.58
CA PRO A 328 -28.55 1.00 1.46
C PRO A 328 -28.18 -0.39 0.93
N LYS A 329 -28.27 -0.61 -0.39
CA LYS A 329 -27.92 -1.91 -0.98
C LYS A 329 -26.41 -2.18 -0.93
N LEU A 330 -25.59 -1.14 -1.08
CA LEU A 330 -24.15 -1.27 -0.90
C LEU A 330 -23.81 -1.65 0.56
N LEU A 331 -24.44 -0.99 1.54
CA LEU A 331 -24.24 -1.29 2.96
C LEU A 331 -24.69 -2.72 3.32
N GLU A 332 -25.82 -3.17 2.77
CA GLU A 332 -26.30 -4.56 2.92
C GLU A 332 -25.28 -5.58 2.40
N LEU A 333 -24.78 -5.40 1.17
CA LEU A 333 -23.80 -6.30 0.59
C LEU A 333 -22.45 -6.26 1.33
N ALA A 334 -22.04 -5.07 1.79
CA ALA A 334 -20.83 -4.89 2.58
C ALA A 334 -20.94 -5.59 3.94
N ARG A 335 -22.10 -5.50 4.60
CA ARG A 335 -22.42 -6.25 5.83
C ARG A 335 -22.31 -7.75 5.58
N ASP A 336 -22.93 -8.26 4.52
CA ASP A 336 -22.91 -9.70 4.22
C ASP A 336 -21.49 -10.20 3.97
N ARG A 337 -20.68 -9.42 3.23
CA ARG A 337 -19.26 -9.74 3.00
C ARG A 337 -18.43 -9.66 4.28
N PHE A 338 -18.69 -8.67 5.14
CA PHE A 338 -18.05 -8.51 6.44
C PHE A 338 -18.38 -9.69 7.37
N ARG A 339 -19.67 -10.02 7.52
CA ARG A 339 -20.15 -11.15 8.33
C ARG A 339 -19.52 -12.47 7.90
N ALA A 340 -19.39 -12.70 6.59
CA ALA A 340 -18.80 -13.92 6.05
C ALA A 340 -17.31 -14.12 6.39
N ASP A 341 -16.60 -13.07 6.82
CA ASP A 341 -15.13 -13.07 6.91
C ASP A 341 -14.60 -12.15 8.02
N VAL A 342 -15.34 -12.01 9.13
CA VAL A 342 -14.99 -11.09 10.23
C VAL A 342 -13.55 -11.30 10.72
N SER A 343 -13.11 -12.56 10.79
CA SER A 343 -11.72 -12.90 11.15
C SER A 343 -10.69 -12.31 10.19
N GLY A 344 -10.95 -12.32 8.87
CA GLY A 344 -10.08 -11.71 7.86
C GLY A 344 -10.02 -10.18 7.97
N TYR A 345 -11.10 -9.54 8.44
CA TYR A 345 -11.06 -8.11 8.80
C TYR A 345 -10.29 -7.87 10.11
N ALA A 346 -10.34 -8.79 11.07
CA ALA A 346 -9.66 -8.66 12.34
C ALA A 346 -8.14 -8.90 12.26
N GLU A 347 -7.62 -9.56 11.23
CA GLU A 347 -6.16 -9.76 11.01
C GLU A 347 -5.36 -8.45 11.13
N LYS A 348 -5.99 -7.32 10.80
CA LYS A 348 -5.48 -5.98 11.10
C LYS A 348 -6.58 -5.18 11.80
N PRO A 349 -6.40 -4.75 13.06
CA PRO A 349 -7.40 -3.96 13.79
C PRO A 349 -7.92 -2.76 12.99
N GLN A 350 -7.08 -2.14 12.17
CA GLN A 350 -7.47 -1.07 11.24
C GLN A 350 -8.66 -1.44 10.33
N ASN A 351 -8.68 -2.63 9.73
CA ASN A 351 -9.75 -3.01 8.80
C ASN A 351 -11.08 -3.18 9.54
N LEU A 352 -11.05 -3.80 10.72
CA LEU A 352 -12.21 -3.93 11.60
C LEU A 352 -12.74 -2.56 12.03
N THR A 353 -11.83 -1.67 12.43
CA THR A 353 -12.13 -0.27 12.80
C THR A 353 -12.86 0.45 11.68
N LEU A 354 -12.31 0.42 10.46
CA LEU A 354 -12.87 1.12 9.31
C LEU A 354 -14.25 0.60 8.92
N MET A 355 -14.49 -0.72 8.99
CA MET A 355 -15.79 -1.31 8.71
C MET A 355 -16.84 -0.94 9.76
N LEU A 356 -16.53 -1.14 11.05
CA LEU A 356 -17.47 -0.80 12.13
C LEU A 356 -17.81 0.69 12.14
N TRP A 357 -16.80 1.55 11.95
CA TRP A 357 -17.02 2.99 11.82
C TRP A 357 -17.93 3.30 10.64
N SER A 358 -17.74 2.65 9.49
CA SER A 358 -18.59 2.89 8.30
C SER A 358 -20.05 2.57 8.57
N PHE A 359 -20.34 1.43 9.23
CA PHE A 359 -21.72 1.09 9.58
C PHE A 359 -22.31 2.04 10.62
N ALA A 360 -21.54 2.35 11.67
CA ALA A 360 -21.97 3.26 12.73
C ALA A 360 -22.21 4.69 12.21
N ALA A 361 -21.34 5.19 11.32
CA ALA A 361 -21.45 6.51 10.72
C ALA A 361 -22.62 6.61 9.73
N ALA A 362 -22.95 5.51 9.05
CA ALA A 362 -24.13 5.42 8.20
C ALA A 362 -25.42 5.09 8.97
N GLU A 363 -25.35 4.91 10.30
CA GLU A 363 -26.46 4.46 11.16
C GLU A 363 -27.13 3.19 10.63
N TYR A 364 -26.32 2.29 10.06
CA TYR A 364 -26.78 1.06 9.42
C TYR A 364 -26.72 -0.11 10.40
N ASP A 365 -27.88 -0.71 10.69
CA ASP A 365 -27.97 -1.90 11.53
C ASP A 365 -27.37 -3.13 10.84
N ILE A 366 -26.28 -3.64 11.40
CA ILE A 366 -25.59 -4.85 10.93
C ILE A 366 -26.12 -6.15 11.55
N GLY A 367 -27.07 -6.04 12.47
CA GLY A 367 -27.64 -7.15 13.23
C GLY A 367 -26.77 -7.61 14.39
N GLU A 368 -27.42 -8.04 15.46
CA GLU A 368 -26.79 -8.46 16.72
C GLU A 368 -25.71 -9.54 16.54
N ASP A 369 -25.98 -10.56 15.72
CA ASP A 369 -25.01 -11.63 15.43
C ASP A 369 -23.70 -11.07 14.85
N THR A 370 -23.80 -10.15 13.88
CA THR A 370 -22.62 -9.58 13.21
C THR A 370 -21.85 -8.67 14.17
N SER A 371 -22.56 -7.85 14.95
CA SER A 371 -21.96 -7.02 16.00
C SER A 371 -21.22 -7.87 17.03
N ARG A 372 -21.84 -8.98 17.48
CA ARG A 372 -21.23 -9.94 18.40
C ARG A 372 -19.96 -10.55 17.81
N MET A 373 -20.02 -11.08 16.59
CA MET A 373 -18.84 -11.64 15.91
C MET A 373 -17.70 -10.61 15.82
N ALA A 374 -18.01 -9.37 15.46
CA ALA A 374 -17.02 -8.29 15.36
C ALA A 374 -16.42 -7.91 16.72
N ALA A 375 -17.24 -7.82 17.77
CA ALA A 375 -16.80 -7.50 19.12
C ALA A 375 -15.84 -8.57 19.68
N TYR A 376 -16.18 -9.86 19.55
CA TYR A 376 -15.28 -10.93 20.00
C TYR A 376 -14.02 -11.05 19.13
N ALA A 377 -14.12 -10.83 17.81
CA ALA A 377 -12.95 -10.78 16.95
C ALA A 377 -12.02 -9.60 17.33
N TYR A 378 -12.57 -8.46 17.75
CA TYR A 378 -11.78 -7.37 18.33
C TYR A 378 -11.08 -7.80 19.61
N LEU A 379 -11.75 -8.45 20.56
CA LEU A 379 -11.13 -8.88 21.81
C LEU A 379 -9.92 -9.80 21.59
N ASP A 380 -9.94 -10.63 20.55
CA ASP A 380 -8.82 -11.50 20.20
C ASP A 380 -7.59 -10.73 19.66
N VAL A 381 -7.79 -9.54 19.08
CA VAL A 381 -6.72 -8.69 18.51
C VAL A 381 -6.50 -7.36 19.25
N ALA A 382 -7.27 -7.10 20.31
CA ALA A 382 -7.19 -5.88 21.10
C ALA A 382 -5.77 -5.60 21.65
N PRO A 383 -4.96 -6.61 22.04
CA PRO A 383 -3.59 -6.37 22.50
C PRO A 383 -2.65 -5.76 21.47
N ILE A 384 -2.96 -5.81 20.17
CA ILE A 384 -2.15 -5.22 19.09
C ILE A 384 -2.81 -4.00 18.43
N ALA A 385 -4.00 -3.60 18.88
CA ALA A 385 -4.69 -2.41 18.39
C ALA A 385 -4.10 -1.14 19.03
N SER A 386 -4.02 -0.07 18.24
CA SER A 386 -3.63 1.25 18.73
C SER A 386 -4.72 1.89 19.61
N ALA A 387 -4.35 2.94 20.35
CA ALA A 387 -5.28 3.75 21.15
C ALA A 387 -6.48 4.24 20.31
N LEU A 388 -6.20 4.82 19.13
CA LEU A 388 -7.23 5.34 18.23
C LEU A 388 -8.16 4.23 17.70
N GLU A 389 -7.62 3.08 17.34
CA GLU A 389 -8.41 1.93 16.87
C GLU A 389 -9.32 1.40 17.98
N THR A 390 -8.78 1.20 19.18
CA THR A 390 -9.54 0.77 20.36
C THR A 390 -10.72 1.70 20.64
N LYS A 391 -10.47 3.01 20.76
CA LYS A 391 -11.52 4.00 20.95
C LYS A 391 -12.58 3.94 19.85
N THR A 392 -12.15 3.91 18.59
CA THR A 392 -13.06 3.97 17.45
C THR A 392 -13.92 2.71 17.33
N ILE A 393 -13.35 1.52 17.61
CA ILE A 393 -14.10 0.26 17.63
C ILE A 393 -15.15 0.28 18.73
N LEU A 394 -14.79 0.62 19.97
CA LEU A 394 -15.72 0.65 21.10
C LEU A 394 -16.84 1.66 20.87
N GLN A 395 -16.50 2.86 20.39
CA GLN A 395 -17.49 3.88 20.02
C GLN A 395 -18.42 3.39 18.91
N SER A 396 -17.89 2.70 17.91
CA SER A 396 -18.71 2.18 16.80
C SER A 396 -19.66 1.08 17.27
N LEU A 397 -19.19 0.16 18.12
CA LEU A 397 -20.04 -0.89 18.71
C LEU A 397 -21.15 -0.30 19.59
N ALA A 398 -20.84 0.71 20.39
CA ALA A 398 -21.82 1.45 21.20
C ALA A 398 -22.89 2.13 20.32
N ARG A 399 -22.47 2.78 19.22
CA ARG A 399 -23.38 3.40 18.25
C ARG A 399 -24.22 2.39 17.46
N LEU A 400 -23.72 1.17 17.31
CA LEU A 400 -24.45 0.04 16.74
C LEU A 400 -25.31 -0.68 17.80
N HIS A 401 -25.45 -0.10 18.99
CA HIS A 401 -26.25 -0.61 20.10
C HIS A 401 -25.89 -2.03 20.54
N PHE A 402 -24.63 -2.43 20.36
CA PHE A 402 -24.13 -3.68 20.89
C PHE A 402 -23.95 -3.60 22.41
N VAL A 403 -24.17 -4.71 23.10
CA VAL A 403 -24.00 -4.85 24.54
C VAL A 403 -23.25 -6.14 24.80
N PHE A 404 -22.19 -6.08 25.62
CA PHE A 404 -21.49 -7.29 26.07
C PHE A 404 -22.31 -8.04 27.12
N ASP A 405 -22.01 -9.32 27.28
CA ASP A 405 -22.55 -10.10 28.40
C ASP A 405 -21.93 -9.60 29.72
N GLU A 406 -22.78 -9.16 30.66
CA GLU A 406 -22.37 -8.56 31.93
C GLU A 406 -21.57 -9.54 32.81
N ASP A 407 -21.77 -10.84 32.62
CA ASP A 407 -21.11 -11.91 33.38
C ASP A 407 -19.75 -12.33 32.77
N ASP A 408 -19.37 -11.80 31.60
CA ASP A 408 -18.11 -12.16 30.94
C ASP A 408 -16.92 -11.36 31.49
N ALA A 409 -16.38 -11.81 32.63
CA ALA A 409 -15.22 -11.23 33.27
C ALA A 409 -13.98 -11.11 32.33
N ARG A 410 -13.90 -11.94 31.28
CA ARG A 410 -12.82 -11.85 30.28
C ARG A 410 -12.91 -10.53 29.51
N VAL A 411 -14.10 -10.08 29.15
CA VAL A 411 -14.32 -8.82 28.40
C VAL A 411 -13.77 -7.66 29.19
N LYS A 412 -14.20 -7.52 30.45
CA LYS A 412 -13.73 -6.44 31.34
C LYS A 412 -12.21 -6.44 31.46
N ASN A 413 -11.61 -7.58 31.79
CA ASN A 413 -10.16 -7.66 32.00
C ASN A 413 -9.36 -7.26 30.74
N ILE A 414 -9.78 -7.72 29.56
CA ILE A 414 -9.10 -7.37 28.31
C ILE A 414 -9.23 -5.87 28.00
N LEU A 415 -10.44 -5.31 28.15
CA LEU A 415 -10.68 -3.92 27.82
C LEU A 415 -9.99 -2.98 28.81
N ASP A 416 -10.01 -3.28 30.11
CA ASP A 416 -9.26 -2.55 31.13
C ASP A 416 -7.76 -2.56 30.80
N ASP A 417 -7.18 -3.75 30.55
CA ASP A 417 -5.75 -3.89 30.25
C ASP A 417 -5.33 -3.07 29.01
N VAL A 418 -6.16 -3.03 27.97
CA VAL A 418 -5.85 -2.32 26.72
C VAL A 418 -6.08 -0.82 26.87
N ILE A 419 -7.13 -0.38 27.57
CA ILE A 419 -7.41 1.04 27.78
C ILE A 419 -6.37 1.64 28.72
N GLU A 420 -6.04 0.98 29.85
CA GLU A 420 -5.04 1.43 30.81
C GLU A 420 -3.66 1.61 30.18
N ARG A 421 -3.30 0.71 29.26
CA ARG A 421 -2.04 0.79 28.51
C ARG A 421 -1.91 2.11 27.73
N TYR A 422 -3.01 2.64 27.21
CA TYR A 422 -3.05 3.83 26.36
C TYR A 422 -3.68 5.04 27.06
N LEU A 423 -3.96 4.96 28.36
CA LEU A 423 -4.76 5.97 29.04
C LEU A 423 -4.12 7.37 28.99
N ASP A 424 -2.79 7.41 29.06
CA ASP A 424 -2.02 8.64 29.01
C ASP A 424 -1.85 9.19 27.57
N GLU A 425 -2.17 8.38 26.53
CA GLU A 425 -2.20 8.82 25.13
C GLU A 425 -3.54 9.47 24.74
N TYR A 426 -4.61 9.21 25.49
CA TYR A 426 -5.92 9.78 25.23
C TYR A 426 -6.02 11.23 25.69
N SER A 427 -6.62 12.06 24.84
CA SER A 427 -7.10 13.38 25.26
C SER A 427 -8.28 13.23 26.23
N GLU A 428 -8.60 14.29 26.97
CA GLU A 428 -9.78 14.31 27.86
C GLU A 428 -11.08 13.97 27.11
N ALA A 429 -11.28 14.56 25.93
CA ALA A 429 -12.41 14.25 25.06
C ALA A 429 -12.43 12.78 24.60
N ASP A 430 -11.26 12.17 24.39
CA ASP A 430 -11.18 10.75 24.05
C ASP A 430 -11.56 9.86 25.24
N CYS A 431 -11.14 10.23 26.45
CA CYS A 431 -11.54 9.55 27.68
C CYS A 431 -13.06 9.64 27.91
N GLU A 432 -13.67 10.80 27.66
CA GLU A 432 -15.14 10.96 27.73
C GLU A 432 -15.84 10.02 26.74
N VAL A 433 -15.40 10.00 25.48
CA VAL A 433 -15.96 9.10 24.45
C VAL A 433 -15.83 7.64 24.87
N LEU A 434 -14.68 7.25 25.43
CA LEU A 434 -14.47 5.89 25.94
C LEU A 434 -15.40 5.56 27.10
N ALA A 435 -15.52 6.43 28.10
CA ALA A 435 -16.38 6.22 29.26
C ALA A 435 -17.86 6.05 28.83
N TRP A 436 -18.34 6.92 27.94
CA TRP A 436 -19.69 6.79 27.38
C TRP A 436 -19.88 5.52 26.55
N SER A 437 -18.87 5.13 25.78
CA SER A 437 -18.92 3.91 24.97
C SER A 437 -18.97 2.67 25.87
N LEU A 438 -18.13 2.59 26.90
CA LEU A 438 -18.12 1.49 27.88
C LEU A 438 -19.44 1.39 28.62
N LEU A 439 -20.01 2.52 29.05
CA LEU A 439 -21.33 2.56 29.68
C LEU A 439 -22.42 1.99 28.75
N ALA A 440 -22.44 2.41 27.49
CA ALA A 440 -23.40 1.90 26.49
C ALA A 440 -23.21 0.41 26.18
N LEU A 441 -21.96 -0.05 26.20
CA LEU A 441 -21.57 -1.45 26.01
C LEU A 441 -21.81 -2.32 27.26
N ARG A 442 -22.19 -1.70 28.40
CA ARG A 442 -22.32 -2.31 29.74
C ARG A 442 -21.02 -2.94 30.27
N VAL A 443 -19.90 -2.31 29.96
CA VAL A 443 -18.60 -2.66 30.53
C VAL A 443 -18.25 -1.61 31.59
N PRO A 444 -17.99 -1.99 32.84
CA PRO A 444 -17.55 -1.04 33.86
C PRO A 444 -16.23 -0.39 33.44
N ALA A 445 -16.15 0.94 33.52
CA ALA A 445 -14.91 1.69 33.31
C ALA A 445 -13.97 1.54 34.52
N SER A 446 -12.65 1.60 34.28
CA SER A 446 -11.66 1.64 35.35
C SER A 446 -11.76 2.94 36.16
N GLU A 447 -11.41 2.89 37.45
CA GLU A 447 -11.39 4.09 38.32
C GLU A 447 -10.51 5.20 37.72
N ARG A 448 -9.35 4.85 37.18
CA ARG A 448 -8.43 5.82 36.58
C ARG A 448 -9.01 6.48 35.32
N LEU A 449 -9.77 5.75 34.50
CA LEU A 449 -10.50 6.35 33.38
C LEU A 449 -11.59 7.32 33.87
N LEU A 450 -12.31 6.96 34.93
CA LEU A 450 -13.34 7.80 35.55
C LEU A 450 -12.73 9.08 36.15
N GLU A 451 -11.60 8.98 36.86
CA GLU A 451 -10.85 10.13 37.37
C GLU A 451 -10.45 11.09 36.24
N ARG A 452 -10.03 10.56 35.10
CA ARG A 452 -9.63 11.35 33.91
C ARG A 452 -10.80 12.13 33.29
N VAL A 453 -12.04 11.72 33.53
CA VAL A 453 -13.25 12.44 33.07
C VAL A 453 -13.94 13.18 34.22
N GLY A 454 -13.23 13.40 35.34
CA GLY A 454 -13.74 14.17 36.48
C GLY A 454 -14.78 13.44 37.33
N VAL A 455 -14.81 12.11 37.26
CA VAL A 455 -15.67 11.24 38.06
C VAL A 455 -14.85 10.58 39.16
N GLU A 456 -15.13 10.93 40.41
CA GLU A 456 -14.45 10.35 41.58
C GLU A 456 -15.34 9.29 42.23
N SER A 457 -14.78 8.12 42.52
CA SER A 457 -15.45 7.07 43.29
C SER A 457 -15.25 7.31 44.79
N VAL A 458 -16.34 7.60 45.51
CA VAL A 458 -16.36 7.78 46.96
C VAL A 458 -17.08 6.60 47.59
N ALA A 459 -16.38 5.82 48.41
CA ALA A 459 -17.03 4.78 49.20
C ALA A 459 -17.89 5.43 50.29
N ASN A 460 -19.20 5.14 50.30
CA ASN A 460 -20.08 5.61 51.34
C ASN A 460 -19.95 4.76 52.62
N ASP A 461 -20.53 5.23 53.72
CA ASP A 461 -20.45 4.59 55.04
C ASP A 461 -21.07 3.17 55.08
N ALA A 462 -21.81 2.77 54.04
CA ALA A 462 -22.39 1.43 53.88
C ALA A 462 -21.48 0.47 53.10
N GLY A 463 -20.36 0.94 52.54
CA GLY A 463 -19.44 0.16 51.70
C GLY A 463 -19.82 0.13 50.22
N ASP A 464 -20.83 0.92 49.80
CA ASP A 464 -21.19 1.08 48.39
C ASP A 464 -20.34 2.19 47.76
N VAL A 465 -20.00 2.07 46.48
CA VAL A 465 -19.24 3.09 45.74
C VAL A 465 -20.22 4.10 45.11
N GLU A 466 -20.15 5.36 45.53
CA GLU A 466 -20.86 6.48 44.93
C GLU A 466 -19.96 7.23 43.94
N TYR A 467 -20.48 7.61 42.76
CA TYR A 467 -19.73 8.36 41.77
C TYR A 467 -20.07 9.85 41.83
N VAL A 468 -19.09 10.69 42.13
CA VAL A 468 -19.22 12.15 42.21
C VAL A 468 -18.69 12.78 40.92
N VAL A 469 -19.53 13.52 40.21
CA VAL A 469 -19.13 14.28 39.01
C VAL A 469 -18.74 15.70 39.44
N HIS A 470 -17.46 16.05 39.29
CA HIS A 470 -16.99 17.40 39.56
C HIS A 470 -17.39 18.34 38.42
N LYS A 471 -18.00 19.50 38.72
CA LYS A 471 -18.22 20.55 37.71
C LYS A 471 -16.87 21.11 37.25
N PRO A 472 -16.70 21.46 35.96
CA PRO A 472 -15.52 22.20 35.52
C PRO A 472 -15.41 23.48 36.33
N ILE A 473 -14.22 23.76 36.85
CA ILE A 473 -13.92 25.05 37.47
C ILE A 473 -13.83 26.03 36.29
N ASP A 474 -14.78 26.96 36.18
CA ASP A 474 -14.70 28.08 35.24
C ASP A 474 -13.40 28.86 35.50
N VAL A 475 -12.47 28.86 34.54
CA VAL A 475 -11.25 29.70 34.55
C VAL A 475 -11.25 30.64 33.35
#